data_AF-A0A960P178-F1
#
_entry.id   AF-A0A960P178-F1
#
_cell.length_a   1.000
_cell.length_b   1.000
_cell.length_c   1.000
_cell.angle_alpha   90.00
_cell.angle_beta   90.00
_cell.angle_gamma   90.00
#
_symmetry.space_group_name_H-M   'P 1'
#
loop_
_entity.id
_entity.type
_entity.pdbx_description
1 polymer ?
#
loop_
_entity_poly.entity_id
_entity_poly.type
_entity_poly.pdbx_seq_one_letter_code
_entity_poly.pdbx_strand_id
1 'polypeptide(L)'
;MTPPAPASCRLRRGATIDLGELVRAEDGGAARWPTRVHLSWLAERLIVRFECEDDDAWGELSARDAPLWTEEVVEIFVAPGGATPRRYFEIELSPRGVVFDAAVDCPRGDRRELVADAAWDC
;
A
#
# COMPACT_ATOMS: atom_id res chain seq x y z
N MET A 1 -14.54 33.94 -3.59
CA MET A 1 -15.34 32.90 -4.27
C MET A 1 -14.69 31.57 -3.92
N THR A 2 -15.27 30.83 -2.98
CA THR A 2 -14.70 29.55 -2.50
C THR A 2 -14.88 28.49 -3.59
N PRO A 3 -13.86 27.68 -3.93
CA PRO A 3 -14.05 26.59 -4.89
C PRO A 3 -15.11 25.62 -4.37
N PRO A 4 -15.94 25.02 -5.25
CA PRO A 4 -16.89 24.01 -4.83
C PRO A 4 -16.14 22.84 -4.19
N ALA A 5 -16.66 22.32 -3.08
CA ALA A 5 -16.18 21.07 -2.51
C ALA A 5 -16.24 19.98 -3.59
N PRO A 6 -15.22 19.12 -3.73
CA PRO A 6 -15.25 18.05 -4.72
C PRO A 6 -16.50 17.21 -4.51
N ALA A 7 -17.20 16.91 -5.60
CA ALA A 7 -18.38 16.07 -5.58
C ALA A 7 -18.04 14.76 -4.86
N SER A 8 -18.73 14.46 -3.76
CA SER A 8 -18.52 13.21 -3.04
C SER A 8 -18.98 12.05 -3.92
N CYS A 9 -18.04 11.40 -4.61
CA CYS A 9 -18.29 10.12 -5.25
C CYS A 9 -18.55 9.10 -4.12
N ARG A 10 -19.81 8.86 -3.79
CA ARG A 10 -20.19 7.82 -2.83
C ARG A 10 -20.13 6.48 -3.54
N LEU A 11 -18.94 5.94 -3.65
CA LEU A 11 -18.77 4.55 -4.06
C LEU A 11 -19.44 3.63 -3.02
N ARG A 12 -20.08 2.57 -3.49
CA ARG A 12 -20.80 1.62 -2.63
C ARG A 12 -19.79 0.71 -1.93
N ARG A 13 -20.07 0.33 -0.67
CA ARG A 13 -19.33 -0.79 -0.04
C ARG A 13 -19.45 -2.04 -0.90
N GLY A 14 -18.36 -2.78 -1.02
CA GLY A 14 -18.24 -3.96 -1.88
C GLY A 14 -18.13 -3.65 -3.37
N ALA A 15 -18.13 -2.38 -3.79
CA ALA A 15 -17.70 -2.05 -5.14
C ALA A 15 -16.19 -2.25 -5.26
N THR A 16 -15.75 -2.81 -6.38
CA THR A 16 -14.34 -2.87 -6.73
C THR A 16 -14.02 -1.71 -7.66
N ILE A 17 -12.96 -1.00 -7.34
CA ILE A 17 -12.37 0.06 -8.15
C ILE A 17 -11.12 -0.53 -8.79
N ASP A 18 -11.02 -0.41 -10.12
CA ASP A 18 -9.75 -0.59 -10.82
C ASP A 18 -8.97 0.74 -10.69
N LEU A 19 -7.83 0.70 -9.99
CA LEU A 19 -6.94 1.86 -9.86
C LEU A 19 -6.02 2.01 -11.08
N GLY A 20 -6.02 1.04 -11.99
CA GLY A 20 -5.17 1.00 -13.18
C GLY A 20 -3.81 0.39 -12.91
N GLU A 21 -2.95 0.53 -13.92
CA GLU A 21 -1.55 0.09 -13.87
C GLU A 21 -0.70 1.10 -13.09
N LEU A 22 0.14 0.57 -12.21
CA LEU A 22 1.15 1.34 -11.51
C LEU A 22 2.23 1.81 -12.49
N VAL A 23 2.77 2.98 -12.19
CA VAL A 23 3.87 3.60 -12.91
C VAL A 23 5.08 3.70 -11.99
N ARG A 24 6.27 3.86 -12.59
CA ARG A 24 7.51 4.04 -11.84
C ARG A 24 7.44 5.29 -10.97
N ALA A 25 7.85 5.16 -9.70
CA ALA A 25 7.79 6.24 -8.73
C ALA A 25 8.80 7.38 -9.05
N GLU A 26 9.86 7.08 -9.79
CA GLU A 26 10.95 8.02 -10.09
C GLU A 26 10.56 9.05 -11.16
N ASP A 27 9.78 8.63 -12.17
CA ASP A 27 9.49 9.47 -13.33
C ASP A 27 8.08 9.32 -13.92
N GLY A 28 7.24 8.46 -13.35
CA GLY A 28 5.87 8.23 -13.82
C GLY A 28 5.78 7.48 -15.16
N GLY A 29 6.89 6.96 -15.68
CA GLY A 29 6.91 6.12 -16.87
C GLY A 29 6.33 4.72 -16.63
N ALA A 30 6.09 3.97 -17.71
CA ALA A 30 5.66 2.59 -17.63
C ALA A 30 6.68 1.72 -16.87
N ALA A 31 6.19 0.88 -15.97
CA ALA A 31 7.02 -0.12 -15.30
C ALA A 31 7.46 -1.20 -16.30
N ARG A 32 8.66 -1.79 -16.09
CA ARG A 32 9.14 -2.93 -16.87
C ARG A 32 8.20 -4.13 -16.72
N TRP A 33 7.74 -4.34 -15.49
CA TRP A 33 6.82 -5.40 -15.07
C TRP A 33 5.47 -4.75 -14.72
N PRO A 34 4.47 -4.84 -15.60
CA PRO A 34 3.16 -4.27 -15.35
C PRO A 34 2.55 -4.79 -14.05
N THR A 35 2.01 -3.88 -13.24
CA THR A 35 1.29 -4.24 -12.02
C THR A 35 0.01 -3.44 -11.97
N ARG A 36 -1.14 -4.12 -11.87
CA ARG A 36 -2.46 -3.51 -11.77
C ARG A 36 -3.02 -3.66 -10.37
N VAL A 37 -3.71 -2.63 -9.87
CA VAL A 37 -4.29 -2.64 -8.53
C VAL A 37 -5.80 -2.52 -8.57
N HIS A 38 -6.46 -3.43 -7.85
CA HIS A 38 -7.88 -3.36 -7.57
C HIS A 38 -8.12 -3.11 -6.09
N LEU A 39 -9.05 -2.21 -5.79
CA LEU A 39 -9.40 -1.80 -4.44
C LEU A 39 -10.88 -2.03 -4.18
N SER A 40 -11.21 -2.67 -3.07
CA SER A 40 -12.58 -2.72 -2.54
C SER A 40 -12.58 -2.55 -1.03
N TRP A 41 -13.73 -2.24 -0.44
CA TRP A 41 -13.86 -2.15 1.01
C TRP A 41 -15.21 -2.67 1.48
N LEU A 42 -15.17 -3.25 2.67
CA LEU A 42 -16.32 -3.66 3.46
C LEU A 42 -16.48 -2.72 4.66
N ALA A 43 -17.28 -3.12 5.65
CA ALA A 43 -17.45 -2.32 6.86
C ALA A 43 -16.15 -2.23 7.69
N GLU A 44 -15.35 -3.30 7.72
CA GLU A 44 -14.20 -3.46 8.62
C GLU A 44 -12.94 -3.95 7.88
N ARG A 45 -12.97 -3.99 6.54
CA ARG A 45 -11.88 -4.54 5.74
C ARG A 45 -11.61 -3.67 4.53
N LEU A 46 -10.34 -3.40 4.28
CA LEU A 46 -9.84 -2.98 2.98
C LEU A 46 -9.38 -4.23 2.23
N ILE A 47 -9.79 -4.38 0.98
CA ILE A 47 -9.39 -5.47 0.11
C ILE A 47 -8.56 -4.85 -1.00
N VAL A 48 -7.29 -5.22 -1.06
CA VAL A 48 -6.36 -4.81 -2.12
C VAL A 48 -5.95 -6.07 -2.88
N ARG A 49 -6.00 -6.01 -4.21
CA ARG A 49 -5.50 -7.07 -5.08
C ARG A 49 -4.51 -6.47 -6.05
N PHE A 50 -3.33 -7.06 -6.08
CA PHE A 50 -2.31 -6.80 -7.09
C PHE A 50 -2.38 -7.90 -8.15
N GLU A 51 -2.36 -7.51 -9.42
CA GLU A 51 -2.11 -8.38 -10.55
C GLU A 51 -0.74 -7.98 -11.11
N CYS A 52 0.27 -8.83 -10.91
CA CYS A 52 1.66 -8.56 -11.28
C CYS A 52 2.09 -9.48 -12.43
N GLU A 53 2.71 -8.91 -13.46
CA GLU A 53 3.38 -9.67 -14.52
C GLU A 53 4.89 -9.70 -14.24
N ASP A 54 5.39 -10.85 -13.80
CA ASP A 54 6.83 -11.10 -13.64
C ASP A 54 7.10 -12.59 -13.93
N ASP A 55 7.96 -12.87 -14.91
CA ASP A 55 8.31 -14.23 -15.32
C ASP A 55 9.29 -14.90 -14.35
N ASP A 56 9.89 -14.15 -13.42
CA ASP A 56 10.91 -14.61 -12.47
C ASP A 56 10.69 -14.04 -11.06
N ALA A 57 9.42 -13.97 -10.63
CA ALA A 57 9.07 -13.52 -9.28
C ALA A 57 9.77 -14.38 -8.21
N TRP A 58 10.49 -13.76 -7.28
CA TRP A 58 11.32 -14.48 -6.30
C TRP A 58 11.15 -14.01 -4.85
N GLY A 59 11.67 -14.83 -3.94
CA GLY A 59 11.75 -14.57 -2.50
C GLY A 59 12.31 -15.80 -1.77
N GLU A 60 13.11 -15.61 -0.75
CA GLU A 60 13.69 -16.67 0.09
C GLU A 60 13.15 -16.61 1.53
N LEU A 61 12.78 -15.41 2.01
CA LEU A 61 12.21 -15.21 3.33
C LEU A 61 10.88 -15.98 3.46
N SER A 62 10.63 -16.48 4.67
CA SER A 62 9.47 -17.33 4.97
C SER A 62 8.80 -17.03 6.32
N ALA A 63 9.41 -16.17 7.14
CA ALA A 63 8.88 -15.78 8.43
C ALA A 63 8.08 -14.48 8.32
N ARG A 64 6.92 -14.41 8.99
CA ARG A 64 6.20 -13.15 9.20
C ARG A 64 7.14 -12.13 9.85
N ASP A 65 7.00 -10.87 9.44
CA ASP A 65 7.80 -9.73 9.91
C ASP A 65 9.31 -9.84 9.58
N ALA A 66 9.67 -10.72 8.64
CA ALA A 66 10.98 -10.73 8.03
C ALA A 66 11.23 -9.41 7.26
N PRO A 67 12.50 -9.04 7.03
CA PRO A 67 12.85 -7.79 6.34
C PRO A 67 12.56 -7.86 4.83
N LEU A 68 11.28 -7.88 4.45
CA LEU A 68 10.85 -8.15 3.08
C LEU A 68 11.25 -7.06 2.08
N TRP A 69 11.56 -5.84 2.54
CA TRP A 69 12.19 -4.76 1.73
C TRP A 69 13.53 -5.14 1.07
N THR A 70 14.09 -6.32 1.39
CA THR A 70 15.29 -6.88 0.76
C THR A 70 14.98 -7.82 -0.42
N GLU A 71 13.71 -8.16 -0.64
CA GLU A 71 13.21 -9.06 -1.68
C GLU A 71 12.10 -8.40 -2.50
N GLU A 72 11.49 -9.14 -3.42
CA GLU A 72 10.33 -8.66 -4.16
C GLU A 72 9.08 -8.68 -3.29
N VAL A 73 8.35 -7.57 -3.33
CA VAL A 73 7.08 -7.38 -2.61
C VAL A 73 6.15 -6.46 -3.39
N VAL A 74 4.88 -6.53 -3.03
CA VAL A 74 3.97 -5.39 -3.19
C VAL A 74 3.77 -4.73 -1.83
N GLU A 75 3.67 -3.39 -1.83
CA GLU A 75 3.57 -2.59 -0.61
C GLU A 75 2.28 -1.75 -0.60
N ILE A 76 1.67 -1.63 0.57
CA ILE A 76 0.50 -0.78 0.82
C ILE A 76 0.85 0.19 1.95
N PHE A 77 0.80 1.47 1.64
CA PHE A 77 0.88 2.56 2.62
C PHE A 77 -0.50 3.20 2.76
N VAL A 78 -1.09 3.11 3.95
CA VAL A 78 -2.46 3.60 4.18
C VAL A 78 -2.57 4.40 5.47
N ALA A 79 -3.29 5.52 5.41
CA ALA A 79 -3.61 6.34 6.57
C ALA A 79 -5.07 6.80 6.50
N PRO A 80 -5.77 6.91 7.65
CA PRO A 80 -7.13 7.41 7.68
C PRO A 80 -7.20 8.91 7.44
N GLY A 81 -8.19 9.35 6.64
CA GLY A 81 -8.45 10.75 6.35
C GLY A 81 -7.67 11.29 5.14
N GLY A 82 -7.81 12.59 4.87
CA GLY A 82 -7.18 13.25 3.71
C GLY A 82 -6.07 14.24 4.06
N ALA A 83 -5.69 14.35 5.33
CA ALA A 83 -4.59 15.20 5.76
C ALA A 83 -3.25 14.46 5.58
N THR A 84 -2.14 15.21 5.52
CA THR A 84 -0.79 14.62 5.56
C THR A 84 -0.65 13.76 6.82
N PRO A 85 -0.39 12.44 6.67
CA PRO A 85 -0.41 11.54 7.80
C PRO A 85 0.80 11.77 8.71
N ARG A 86 0.55 11.82 10.01
CA ARG A 86 1.57 11.69 11.06
C ARG A 86 1.68 10.28 11.61
N ARG A 87 0.74 9.43 11.22
CA ARG A 87 0.73 7.99 11.48
C ARG A 87 0.11 7.31 10.27
N TYR A 88 0.71 6.22 9.83
CA TYR A 88 0.21 5.38 8.75
C TYR A 88 0.50 3.92 9.05
N PHE A 89 -0.03 3.03 8.23
CA PHE A 89 0.20 1.59 8.30
C PHE A 89 0.89 1.16 7.01
N GLU A 90 1.87 0.28 7.16
CA GLU A 90 2.66 -0.32 6.10
C GLU A 90 2.36 -1.81 6.10
N ILE A 91 2.09 -2.35 4.91
CA ILE A 91 1.87 -3.77 4.70
C ILE A 91 2.66 -4.17 3.46
N GLU A 92 3.57 -5.13 3.61
CA GLU A 92 4.34 -5.73 2.54
C GLU A 92 3.90 -7.19 2.35
N LEU A 93 3.78 -7.62 1.09
CA LEU A 93 3.42 -8.99 0.74
C LEU A 93 4.38 -9.52 -0.32
N SER A 94 5.13 -10.57 0.02
CA SER A 94 6.02 -11.25 -0.91
C SER A 94 5.25 -12.19 -1.87
N PRO A 95 5.85 -12.58 -3.02
CA PRO A 95 5.30 -13.62 -3.89
C PRO A 95 5.00 -14.95 -3.19
N ARG A 96 5.68 -15.23 -2.07
CA ARG A 96 5.49 -16.44 -1.25
C ARG A 96 4.35 -16.34 -0.25
N GLY A 97 3.67 -15.19 -0.17
CA GLY A 97 2.61 -14.93 0.79
C GLY A 97 3.12 -14.60 2.21
N VAL A 98 4.42 -14.30 2.36
CA VAL A 98 4.96 -13.76 3.62
C VAL A 98 4.55 -12.31 3.75
N VAL A 99 4.13 -11.94 4.96
CA VAL A 99 3.65 -10.60 5.29
C VAL A 99 4.61 -9.95 6.29
N PHE A 100 4.91 -8.69 6.05
CA PHE A 100 5.40 -7.76 7.06
C PHE A 100 4.33 -6.67 7.21
N ASP A 101 4.00 -6.29 8.44
CA ASP A 101 3.17 -5.13 8.70
C ASP A 101 3.69 -4.29 9.87
N ALA A 102 3.44 -2.98 9.80
CA ALA A 102 3.86 -2.06 10.82
C ALA A 102 2.92 -0.86 10.95
N ALA A 103 2.74 -0.41 12.18
CA ALA A 103 2.22 0.93 12.44
C ALA A 103 3.39 1.90 12.49
N VAL A 104 3.38 2.92 11.63
CA VAL A 104 4.49 3.86 11.51
C VAL A 104 4.07 5.26 11.97
N ASP A 105 4.81 5.80 12.93
CA ASP A 105 4.67 7.18 13.41
C ASP A 105 5.70 8.10 12.76
N CYS A 106 5.22 9.24 12.24
CA CYS A 106 5.98 10.30 11.59
C CYS A 106 5.52 11.69 12.12
N PRO A 107 5.83 12.04 13.38
CA PRO A 107 5.22 13.16 14.07
C PRO A 107 5.47 14.53 13.41
N ARG A 108 6.58 14.67 12.68
CA ARG A 108 7.01 15.93 12.03
C ARG A 108 7.16 15.84 10.51
N GLY A 109 6.86 14.69 9.90
CA GLY A 109 7.03 14.52 8.45
C GLY A 109 8.49 14.37 7.99
N ASP A 110 9.46 14.18 8.90
CA ASP A 110 10.85 13.88 8.55
C ASP A 110 11.06 12.36 8.61
N ARG A 111 11.53 11.77 7.49
CA ARG A 111 11.85 10.35 7.38
C ARG A 111 12.83 9.88 8.46
N ARG A 112 13.73 10.76 8.92
CA ARG A 112 14.72 10.44 9.97
C ARG A 112 14.10 10.24 11.35
N GLU A 113 12.87 10.71 11.55
CA GLU A 113 12.12 10.59 12.80
C GLU A 113 11.08 9.46 12.75
N LEU A 114 11.06 8.65 11.69
CA LEU A 114 10.12 7.52 11.59
C LEU A 114 10.38 6.49 12.68
N VAL A 115 9.29 6.08 13.33
CA VAL A 115 9.29 4.96 14.27
C VAL A 115 8.30 3.93 13.73
N ALA A 116 8.83 2.78 13.30
CA ALA A 116 8.02 1.64 12.87
C ALA A 116 7.81 0.69 14.06
N ASP A 117 6.55 0.48 14.43
CA ASP A 117 6.12 -0.55 15.37
C ASP A 117 5.73 -1.79 14.58
N ALA A 118 6.69 -2.69 14.41
CA ALA A 118 6.51 -3.99 13.74
C ALA A 118 5.86 -5.06 14.65
N ALA A 119 5.38 -4.69 15.85
CA ALA A 119 4.55 -5.57 16.67
C ALA A 119 3.04 -5.38 16.41
N TRP A 120 2.68 -4.44 15.54
CA TRP A 120 1.31 -4.23 15.10
C TRP A 120 0.94 -5.22 13.99
N ASP A 121 -0.09 -6.03 14.23
CA ASP A 121 -0.65 -6.96 13.23
C ASP A 121 -2.01 -6.45 12.71
N CYS A 122 -2.23 -6.52 11.38
CA CYS A 122 -3.48 -6.10 10.72
C CYS A 122 -4.65 -7.11 10.79
#